data_AF-A0A0V0H6K0-F1
#
_entry.id   AF-A0A0V0H6K0-F1
#
_cell.length_a   1.000
_cell.length_b   1.000
_cell.length_c   1.000
_cell.angle_alpha   90.00
_cell.angle_beta   90.00
_cell.angle_gamma   90.00
#
_symmetry.space_group_name_H-M   'P 1'
#
loop_
_entity.id
_entity.type
_entity.pdbx_description
1 polymer ?
#
loop_
_entity_poly.entity_id
_entity_poly.type
_entity_poly.pdbx_seq_one_letter_code
_entity_poly.pdbx_strand_id
1 'polypeptide(L)'
;MGSILFFGEITEGFDTLNRINEAYVDDKGKPYQNIRIKHTYILYDPFDDPSQLDDLIPDASPERKPKDEIDDDVRLEDDWMPKDEELGVREEREAHSRAVILESVGDIPDAEMKPPDNVLFVCKLNPFN
;
A
#
# COMPACT_ATOMS: atom_id res chain seq x y z
N MET A 1 38.05 0.14 4.07
CA MET A 1 37.03 0.25 3.00
C MET A 1 36.54 -1.16 2.73
N GLY A 2 35.30 -1.49 3.10
CA GLY A 2 34.75 -2.83 2.90
C GLY A 2 34.43 -3.05 1.43
N SER A 3 34.88 -4.17 0.85
CA SER A 3 34.49 -4.59 -0.50
C SER A 3 33.05 -5.07 -0.48
N ILE A 4 32.19 -4.45 -1.28
CA ILE A 4 30.80 -4.88 -1.47
C ILE A 4 30.79 -5.96 -2.56
N LEU A 5 30.07 -7.06 -2.33
CA LEU A 5 29.85 -8.12 -3.32
C LEU A 5 28.51 -7.88 -4.02
N PHE A 6 28.53 -7.82 -5.35
CA PHE A 6 27.32 -7.75 -6.17
C PHE A 6 26.92 -9.17 -6.59
N PHE A 7 25.67 -9.56 -6.33
CA PHE A 7 25.16 -10.92 -6.59
C PHE A 7 23.86 -10.94 -7.39
N GLY A 8 23.37 -9.78 -7.82
CA GLY A 8 22.14 -9.67 -8.60
C GLY A 8 21.83 -8.23 -8.99
N GLU A 9 20.80 -8.07 -9.81
CA GLU A 9 20.26 -6.78 -10.25
C GLU A 9 18.74 -6.78 -10.20
N ILE A 10 18.15 -5.59 -10.04
CA ILE A 10 16.71 -5.41 -10.10
C ILE A 10 16.31 -5.28 -11.57
N THR A 11 15.41 -6.13 -12.04
CA THR A 11 14.93 -6.12 -13.43
C THR A 11 13.60 -5.38 -13.59
N GLU A 12 12.76 -5.37 -12.55
CA GLU A 12 11.40 -4.83 -12.56
C GLU A 12 11.05 -4.17 -11.20
N GLY A 13 9.94 -3.40 -11.15
CA GLY A 13 9.45 -2.80 -9.90
C GLY A 13 10.19 -1.52 -9.46
N PHE A 14 10.78 -0.78 -10.40
CA PHE A 14 11.50 0.48 -10.10
C PHE A 14 10.61 1.56 -9.47
N ASP A 15 9.31 1.54 -9.73
CA ASP A 15 8.31 2.38 -9.08
C ASP A 15 8.27 2.13 -7.56
N THR A 16 8.36 0.87 -7.14
CA THR A 16 8.44 0.50 -5.72
C THR A 16 9.75 1.00 -5.10
N LEU A 17 10.87 0.89 -5.82
CA LEU A 17 12.15 1.43 -5.36
C LEU A 17 12.10 2.96 -5.21
N ASN A 18 11.46 3.67 -6.13
CA ASN A 18 11.26 5.11 -6.05
C ASN A 18 10.41 5.47 -4.81
N ARG A 19 9.33 4.74 -4.54
CA ARG A 19 8.50 4.95 -3.33
C ARG A 19 9.30 4.74 -2.04
N ILE A 20 10.19 3.75 -2.01
CA ILE A 20 11.11 3.55 -0.87
C ILE A 20 12.04 4.77 -0.70
N ASN A 21 12.57 5.29 -1.81
CA ASN A 21 13.47 6.45 -1.79
C ASN A 21 12.79 7.76 -1.35
N GLU A 22 11.48 7.88 -1.58
CA GLU A 22 10.66 9.04 -1.17
C GLU A 22 10.20 8.97 0.30
N ALA A 23 10.47 7.86 1.00
CA ALA A 23 10.03 7.68 2.38
C ALA A 23 10.67 8.72 3.32
N TYR A 24 9.85 9.33 4.19
CA TYR A 24 10.34 10.25 5.20
C TYR A 24 11.23 9.51 6.21
N VAL A 25 12.42 10.05 6.45
CA VAL A 25 13.42 9.49 7.36
C VAL A 25 13.72 10.42 8.53
N ASP A 26 14.18 9.84 9.64
CA ASP A 26 14.73 10.59 10.76
C ASP A 26 16.16 11.12 10.49
N ASP A 27 16.74 11.80 11.47
CA ASP A 27 18.10 12.36 11.39
C ASP A 27 19.21 11.30 11.19
N LYS A 28 18.90 10.02 11.41
CA LYS A 28 19.81 8.88 11.21
C LYS A 28 19.58 8.18 9.86
N GLY A 29 18.64 8.67 9.04
CA GLY A 29 18.27 8.08 7.76
C GLY A 29 17.37 6.85 7.86
N LYS A 30 16.73 6.61 9.01
CA LYS A 30 15.78 5.50 9.19
C LYS A 30 14.35 5.96 8.87
N PRO A 31 13.60 5.26 7.99
CA PRO A 31 12.21 5.60 7.66
C PRO A 31 11.27 5.68 8.88
N TYR A 32 10.41 6.70 8.93
CA TYR A 32 9.39 6.84 9.98
C TYR A 32 8.33 5.75 9.92
N GLN A 33 7.90 5.38 8.71
CA GLN A 33 7.04 4.22 8.48
C GLN A 33 7.89 3.00 8.17
N ASN A 34 7.57 1.87 8.80
CA ASN A 34 8.28 0.63 8.56
C ASN A 34 8.06 0.15 7.11
N ILE A 35 9.14 -0.18 6.40
CA ILE A 35 9.10 -0.80 5.07
C ILE A 35 9.54 -2.25 5.23
N ARG A 36 8.67 -3.20 4.86
CA ARG A 36 8.87 -4.63 5.14
C ARG A 36 8.69 -5.48 3.89
N ILE A 37 9.56 -6.48 3.75
CA ILE A 37 9.36 -7.57 2.79
C ILE A 37 8.31 -8.51 3.40
N LYS A 38 7.17 -8.66 2.73
CA LYS A 38 6.09 -9.54 3.19
C LYS A 38 6.36 -11.00 2.84
N HIS A 39 6.64 -11.24 1.56
CA HIS A 39 6.91 -12.57 1.02
C HIS A 39 7.98 -12.48 -0.06
N THR A 40 8.73 -13.57 -0.21
CA THR A 40 9.72 -13.75 -1.27
C THR A 40 9.37 -15.02 -2.03
N TYR A 41 9.44 -14.97 -3.35
CA TYR A 41 9.21 -16.12 -4.21
C TYR A 41 10.46 -16.35 -5.06
N ILE A 42 10.96 -17.59 -5.08
CA ILE A 42 12.02 -18.02 -6.00
C ILE A 42 11.32 -18.50 -7.26
N LEU A 43 11.38 -17.71 -8.34
CA LEU A 43 10.71 -18.04 -9.60
C LEU A 43 11.40 -19.18 -10.35
N TYR A 44 12.72 -19.25 -10.21
CA TYR A 44 13.54 -20.28 -10.82
C TYR A 44 14.74 -20.56 -9.91
N ASP A 45 14.81 -21.78 -9.40
CA ASP A 45 15.97 -22.27 -8.65
C ASP A 45 16.86 -23.09 -9.58
N PRO A 46 18.08 -22.61 -9.93
CA PRO A 46 19.00 -23.35 -10.78
C PRO A 46 19.82 -24.41 -10.01
N PHE A 47 19.63 -24.55 -8.69
CA PHE A 47 20.40 -25.46 -7.85
C PHE A 47 19.55 -26.63 -7.35
N ASP A 48 20.19 -27.78 -7.12
CA ASP A 48 19.55 -28.91 -6.46
C ASP A 48 19.40 -28.62 -4.96
N ASP A 49 18.27 -29.02 -4.38
CA ASP A 49 18.00 -28.83 -2.96
C ASP A 49 19.03 -29.57 -2.08
N PRO A 50 19.65 -28.90 -1.10
CA PRO A 50 20.56 -29.57 -0.18
C PRO A 50 19.77 -30.53 0.72
N SER A 51 20.41 -31.63 1.11
CA SER A 51 19.78 -32.72 1.88
C SER A 51 19.16 -32.33 3.23
N GLN A 52 19.42 -31.13 3.72
CA GLN A 52 18.93 -30.59 5.00
C GLN A 52 17.91 -29.47 4.82
N LEU A 53 17.55 -29.12 3.57
CA LEU A 53 16.67 -27.99 3.29
C LEU A 53 15.29 -28.18 3.92
N ASP A 54 14.72 -29.38 3.77
CA ASP A 54 13.39 -29.72 4.29
C ASP A 54 13.28 -29.49 5.81
N ASP A 55 14.35 -29.78 6.56
CA ASP A 55 14.39 -29.59 8.02
C ASP A 55 14.49 -28.10 8.43
N LEU A 56 14.89 -27.21 7.50
CA LEU A 56 15.11 -25.79 7.74
C LEU A 56 13.94 -24.91 7.31
N ILE A 57 13.00 -25.43 6.53
CA ILE A 57 11.81 -24.69 6.09
C ILE A 57 10.81 -24.67 7.25
N PRO A 58 10.49 -23.49 7.80
CA PRO A 58 9.48 -23.40 8.85
C PRO A 58 8.07 -23.61 8.27
N ASP A 59 7.19 -24.23 9.06
CA ASP A 59 5.78 -24.47 8.67
C ASP A 59 4.99 -23.19 8.41
N ALA A 60 5.42 -22.08 9.00
CA ALA A 60 4.77 -20.77 8.86
C ALA A 60 5.80 -19.65 8.88
N SER A 61 5.40 -18.49 8.35
CA SER A 61 6.18 -17.27 8.51
C SER A 61 6.31 -16.91 9.99
N PRO A 62 7.46 -16.33 10.42
CA PRO A 62 7.64 -15.89 11.79
C PRO A 62 6.50 -14.96 12.24
N GLU A 63 6.02 -15.16 13.47
CA GLU A 63 5.03 -14.25 14.06
C GLU A 63 5.63 -12.86 14.28
N ARG A 64 4.82 -11.82 14.08
CA ARG A 64 5.22 -10.46 14.44
C ARG A 64 5.44 -10.41 15.95
N LYS A 65 6.56 -9.80 16.37
CA LYS A 65 6.75 -9.49 17.78
C LYS A 65 5.57 -8.64 18.29
N PRO A 66 5.08 -8.87 19.51
CA PRO A 66 4.05 -8.04 20.12
C PRO A 66 4.51 -6.58 20.14
N LYS A 67 3.58 -5.63 19.89
CA LYS A 67 3.89 -4.19 19.89
C LYS A 67 4.62 -3.72 21.15
N ASP A 68 4.35 -4.35 22.29
CA ASP A 68 4.94 -4.02 23.59
C ASP A 68 6.40 -4.48 23.75
N GLU A 69 6.90 -5.36 22.87
CA GLU A 69 8.30 -5.83 22.85
C GLU A 69 9.14 -5.15 21.76
N ILE A 70 8.52 -4.24 20.99
CA ILE A 70 9.21 -3.42 20.00
C ILE A 70 9.64 -2.15 20.73
N ASP A 71 10.95 -2.00 20.93
CA ASP A 71 11.56 -0.77 21.44
C ASP A 71 11.40 0.35 20.40
N ASP A 72 10.21 0.93 20.32
CA ASP A 72 9.89 1.90 19.29
C ASP A 72 10.14 3.33 19.76
N ASP A 73 11.25 3.86 19.27
CA ASP A 73 11.38 5.22 18.75
C ASP A 73 10.18 5.50 17.79
N VAL A 74 8.98 5.76 18.34
CA VAL A 74 7.71 6.16 17.70
C VAL A 74 7.69 5.97 16.17
N ARG A 75 7.51 4.73 15.70
CA ARG A 75 7.38 4.42 14.26
C ARG A 75 5.93 4.23 13.85
N LEU A 76 5.66 4.53 12.58
CA LEU A 76 4.38 4.32 11.94
C LEU A 76 4.33 2.91 11.39
N GLU A 77 3.21 2.23 11.63
CA GLU A 77 2.99 0.86 11.18
C GLU A 77 2.56 0.83 9.71
N ASP A 78 2.61 -0.36 9.12
CA ASP A 78 2.31 -0.57 7.69
C ASP A 78 0.87 -0.15 7.31
N ASP A 79 -0.06 -0.14 8.27
CA ASP A 79 -1.46 0.25 8.11
C ASP A 79 -1.71 1.75 8.35
N TRP A 80 -0.68 2.50 8.74
CA TRP A 80 -0.78 3.92 8.92
C TRP A 80 -0.90 4.65 7.58
N MET A 81 -1.85 5.58 7.51
CA MET A 81 -2.11 6.42 6.35
C MET A 81 -2.34 7.87 6.82
N PRO A 82 -1.84 8.88 6.09
CA PRO A 82 -2.14 10.28 6.38
C PRO A 82 -3.66 10.52 6.36
N LYS A 83 -4.15 11.40 7.26
CA LYS A 83 -5.59 11.70 7.36
C LYS A 83 -6.22 12.19 6.05
N ASP A 84 -5.48 12.95 5.26
CA ASP A 84 -6.00 13.50 3.99
C ASP A 84 -6.22 12.40 2.94
N GLU A 85 -5.34 11.39 2.90
CA GLU A 85 -5.52 10.20 2.06
C GLU A 85 -6.67 9.32 2.57
N GLU A 86 -6.79 9.15 3.90
CA GLU A 86 -7.90 8.43 4.51
C GLU A 86 -9.26 9.05 4.16
N LEU A 87 -9.35 10.38 4.20
CA LEU A 87 -10.53 11.13 3.80
C LEU A 87 -10.85 10.91 2.32
N GLY A 88 -9.86 10.98 1.43
CA GLY A 88 -10.07 10.73 0.00
C GLY A 88 -10.61 9.33 -0.29
N VAL A 89 -10.00 8.30 0.30
CA VAL A 89 -10.46 6.90 0.16
C VAL A 89 -11.89 6.73 0.69
N ARG A 90 -12.21 7.40 1.80
CA ARG A 90 -13.55 7.38 2.37
C ARG A 90 -14.57 8.10 1.48
N GLU A 91 -14.23 9.28 0.96
CA GLU A 91 -15.08 10.02 0.03
C GLU A 91 -15.35 9.24 -1.25
N GLU A 92 -14.34 8.58 -1.81
CA GLU A 92 -14.47 7.73 -2.99
C GLU A 92 -15.38 6.53 -2.72
N ARG A 93 -15.20 5.85 -1.58
CA ARG A 93 -16.10 4.76 -1.15
C ARG A 93 -17.54 5.23 -0.92
N GLU A 94 -17.72 6.40 -0.31
CA GLU A 94 -19.04 7.00 -0.09
C GLU A 94 -19.69 7.39 -1.43
N ALA A 95 -18.94 7.97 -2.36
CA ALA A 95 -19.41 8.32 -3.69
C ALA A 95 -19.82 7.08 -4.49
N HIS A 96 -18.98 6.03 -4.49
CA HIS A 96 -19.29 4.75 -5.12
C HIS A 96 -20.55 4.12 -4.51
N SER A 97 -20.65 4.07 -3.18
CA SER A 97 -21.84 3.56 -2.49
C SER A 97 -23.11 4.33 -2.88
N ARG A 98 -23.04 5.67 -2.98
CA ARG A 98 -24.16 6.50 -3.44
C ARG A 98 -24.53 6.21 -4.90
N ALA A 99 -23.55 6.00 -5.77
CA ALA A 99 -23.78 5.66 -7.18
C ALA A 99 -24.52 4.31 -7.32
N VAL A 100 -24.09 3.28 -6.58
CA VAL A 100 -24.75 1.96 -6.55
C VAL A 100 -26.21 2.06 -6.07
N ILE A 101 -26.49 2.93 -5.09
CA ILE A 101 -27.87 3.18 -4.62
C ILE A 101 -28.71 3.84 -5.72
N LEU A 102 -28.18 4.85 -6.41
CA LEU A 102 -28.89 5.55 -7.49
C LEU A 102 -29.18 4.61 -8.67
N GLU A 103 -28.27 3.69 -8.99
CA GLU A 103 -28.51 2.64 -9.98
C GLU A 103 -29.64 1.71 -9.54
N SER A 104 -29.62 1.26 -8.29
CA SER A 104 -30.64 0.36 -7.73
C SER A 104 -32.04 0.98 -7.72
N VAL A 105 -32.14 2.30 -7.51
CA VAL A 105 -33.39 3.07 -7.57
C VAL A 105 -33.82 3.35 -9.02
N GLY A 106 -32.89 3.22 -9.98
CA GLY A 106 -33.11 3.50 -11.40
C GLY A 106 -32.91 4.97 -11.79
N ASP A 107 -32.32 5.78 -10.91
CA ASP A 107 -32.04 7.20 -11.15
C ASP A 107 -30.84 7.40 -12.10
N ILE A 108 -29.89 6.46 -12.12
CA ILE A 108 -28.77 6.42 -13.09
C ILE A 108 -28.68 5.04 -13.74
N PRO A 109 -28.20 4.94 -15.00
CA PRO A 109 -28.15 3.68 -15.74
C PRO A 109 -27.03 2.73 -15.29
N ASP A 110 -25.92 3.25 -14.78
CA ASP A 110 -24.74 2.48 -14.34
C ASP A 110 -23.97 3.32 -13.30
N ALA A 111 -23.59 2.70 -12.17
CA ALA A 111 -22.84 3.34 -11.09
C ALA A 111 -21.41 3.77 -11.51
N GLU A 112 -20.82 3.13 -12.52
CA GLU A 112 -19.48 3.46 -13.03
C GLU A 112 -19.49 4.54 -14.13
N MET A 113 -20.67 5.05 -14.50
CA MET A 113 -20.79 6.04 -15.57
C MET A 113 -20.20 7.38 -15.14
N LYS A 114 -19.16 7.83 -15.86
CA LYS A 114 -18.62 9.19 -15.70
C LYS A 114 -19.58 10.22 -16.30
N PRO A 115 -19.74 11.39 -15.66
CA PRO A 115 -20.42 12.52 -16.28
C PRO A 115 -19.77 12.89 -17.61
N PRO A 116 -20.54 13.29 -18.64
CA PRO A 116 -19.98 13.80 -19.88
C PRO A 116 -19.18 15.08 -19.64
N ASP A 117 -18.05 15.24 -20.34
CA ASP A 117 -17.12 16.39 -20.16
C ASP A 117 -17.78 17.77 -20.42
N ASN A 118 -18.93 17.80 -21.11
CA ASN A 118 -19.68 19.00 -21.46
C ASN A 118 -20.80 19.34 -20.46
N VAL A 119 -20.88 18.67 -19.31
CA VAL A 119 -21.92 18.89 -18.30
C VAL A 119 -21.31 19.53 -17.05
N LEU A 120 -21.78 20.74 -16.71
CA LEU A 120 -21.40 21.44 -15.48
C LEU A 120 -22.52 21.28 -14.44
N PHE A 121 -22.25 20.63 -13.31
CA PHE A 121 -23.19 20.57 -12.19
C PHE A 121 -23.10 21.86 -11.37
N VAL A 122 -24.10 22.72 -11.49
CA VAL A 122 -24.26 23.88 -10.60
C VAL A 122 -25.01 23.41 -9.35
N CYS A 123 -24.32 23.31 -8.22
CA CYS A 123 -24.99 23.15 -6.93
C CYS A 123 -25.93 24.34 -6.72
N LYS A 124 -27.22 24.06 -6.54
CA LYS A 124 -28.22 25.05 -6.15
C LYS A 124 -27.79 25.66 -4.81
N LEU A 125 -27.21 26.85 -4.86
CA LEU A 125 -26.97 27.65 -3.66
C LEU A 125 -28.35 27.94 -3.06
N ASN A 126 -28.59 27.49 -1.82
CA ASN A 126 -29.79 27.89 -1.10
C ASN A 126 -29.80 29.43 -1.01
N PRO A 127 -30.84 30.12 -1.48
CA PRO A 127 -30.91 31.56 -1.34
C PRO A 127 -31.06 31.89 0.15
N PHE A 128 -30.19 32.78 0.63
CA PHE A 128 -30.40 33.41 1.93
C PHE A 128 -31.65 34.28 1.83
N ASN A 129 -32.70 33.90 2.55
CA ASN A 129 -33.85 34.75 2.84
C ASN A 129 -33.79 35.15 4.32
#